data_AF-A0A2T1E095-F1
#
_entry.id   AF-A0A2T1E095-F1
#
_cell.length_a   1.000
_cell.length_b   1.000
_cell.length_c   1.000
_cell.angle_alpha   90.00
_cell.angle_beta   90.00
_cell.angle_gamma   90.00
#
_symmetry.space_group_name_H-M   'P 1'
#
loop_
_entity.id
_entity.type
_entity.pdbx_description
1 polymer ?
#
loop_
_entity_poly.entity_id
_entity_poly.type
_entity_poly.pdbx_seq_one_letter_code
_entity_poly.pdbx_strand_id
1 'polypeptide(L)'
;MAIDDQGNSPKSIMASLKEIAATVNTEALEPKEQLQVEIGEISEAGYCAGWTRDIEFYLWKIVLDGSETEFGIKTITTQEIANLRTLAEQSGGWWHWSDKENKSVFITLDEWQEIYQQFS
;
A
#
# COMPACT_ATOMS: atom_id res chain seq x y z
N MET A 1 -6.55 4.08 41.18
CA MET A 1 -5.84 3.23 40.21
C MET A 1 -6.90 2.54 39.37
N ALA A 2 -7.13 3.05 38.17
CA ALA A 2 -7.76 2.39 37.02
C ALA A 2 -7.75 3.46 35.93
N ILE A 3 -6.93 3.27 34.90
CA ILE A 3 -6.95 4.09 33.70
C ILE A 3 -7.77 3.24 32.74
N ASP A 4 -9.01 3.65 32.46
CA ASP A 4 -9.87 2.98 31.51
C ASP A 4 -9.22 3.01 30.12
N ASP A 5 -8.83 1.82 29.68
CA ASP A 5 -8.31 1.49 28.36
C ASP A 5 -9.41 1.74 27.31
N GLN A 6 -9.47 2.98 26.82
CA GLN A 6 -10.27 3.32 25.65
C GLN A 6 -9.70 2.53 24.47
N GLY A 7 -10.41 1.47 24.09
CA GLY A 7 -10.15 0.63 22.94
C GLY A 7 -10.12 1.44 21.65
N ASN A 8 -8.98 2.04 21.36
CA ASN A 8 -8.67 2.68 20.09
C ASN A 8 -8.03 1.64 19.17
N SER A 9 -8.84 0.66 18.73
CA SER A 9 -8.40 -0.28 17.71
C SER A 9 -8.22 0.48 16.38
N PRO A 10 -7.03 0.44 15.75
CA PRO A 10 -6.74 1.19 14.52
C PRO A 10 -7.66 0.85 13.34
N LYS A 11 -8.36 -0.29 13.40
CA LYS A 11 -9.37 -0.70 12.41
C LYS A 11 -10.60 0.22 12.36
N SER A 12 -11.02 0.81 13.48
CA SER A 12 -12.20 1.69 13.51
C SER A 12 -11.92 3.06 12.87
N ILE A 13 -10.70 3.56 12.98
CA ILE A 13 -10.30 4.86 12.39
C ILE A 13 -10.13 4.72 10.88
N MET A 14 -9.58 3.61 10.40
CA MET A 14 -9.47 3.35 8.96
C MET A 14 -10.82 3.11 8.29
N ALA A 15 -11.78 2.47 8.97
CA ALA A 15 -13.16 2.35 8.50
C ALA A 15 -13.85 3.72 8.40
N SER A 16 -13.66 4.60 9.39
CA SER A 16 -14.19 5.96 9.33
C SER A 16 -13.49 6.83 8.27
N LEU A 17 -12.19 6.63 8.00
CA LEU A 17 -11.47 7.25 6.89
C LEU A 17 -11.99 6.76 5.52
N LYS A 18 -12.38 5.49 5.40
CA LYS A 18 -13.05 4.94 4.19
C LYS A 18 -14.37 5.65 3.90
N GLU A 19 -15.18 5.96 4.92
CA GLU A 19 -16.47 6.66 4.71
C GLU A 19 -16.31 8.15 4.37
N ILE A 20 -15.32 8.85 4.94
CA ILE A 20 -15.05 10.24 4.53
C ILE A 20 -14.36 10.32 3.16
N ALA A 21 -13.46 9.39 2.82
CA ALA A 21 -12.81 9.33 1.51
C ALA A 21 -13.78 8.92 0.39
N ALA A 22 -14.78 8.09 0.67
CA ALA A 22 -15.82 7.72 -0.30
C ALA A 22 -16.77 8.87 -0.67
N THR A 23 -16.81 9.96 0.13
CA THR A 23 -17.72 11.10 -0.10
C THR A 23 -17.06 12.28 -0.82
N VAL A 24 -15.73 12.29 -0.95
CA VAL A 24 -14.98 13.26 -1.77
C VAL A 24 -14.52 12.59 -3.06
N ASN A 25 -15.27 12.84 -4.15
CA ASN A 25 -14.94 12.57 -5.55
C ASN A 25 -13.60 11.85 -5.81
N THR A 26 -13.67 10.55 -6.08
CA THR A 26 -12.57 9.69 -6.56
C THR A 26 -12.01 10.09 -7.94
N GLU A 27 -12.31 11.27 -8.47
CA GLU A 27 -11.96 11.71 -9.82
C GLU A 27 -10.71 12.61 -9.90
N ALA A 28 -10.02 12.91 -8.77
CA ALA A 28 -8.86 13.81 -8.78
C ALA A 28 -7.71 13.47 -7.80
N LEU A 29 -7.65 12.26 -7.25
CA LEU A 29 -6.47 11.85 -6.46
C LEU A 29 -5.26 11.70 -7.39
N GLU A 30 -4.11 12.25 -6.98
CA GLU A 30 -2.89 12.10 -7.77
C GLU A 30 -2.52 10.61 -7.92
N PRO A 31 -1.87 10.18 -9.01
CA PRO A 31 -1.52 8.77 -9.24
C PRO A 31 -0.78 8.12 -8.07
N LYS A 32 0.02 8.91 -7.33
CA LYS A 32 0.69 8.48 -6.10
C LYS A 32 -0.30 8.15 -4.97
N GLU A 33 -1.36 8.94 -4.77
CA GLU A 33 -2.32 8.71 -3.71
C GLU A 33 -3.18 7.48 -4.01
N GLN A 34 -3.55 7.31 -5.29
CA GLN A 34 -4.21 6.08 -5.75
C GLN A 34 -3.34 4.85 -5.50
N LEU A 35 -2.05 4.92 -5.83
CA LEU A 35 -1.11 3.84 -5.55
C LEU A 35 -1.05 3.50 -4.05
N GLN A 36 -1.06 4.51 -3.18
CA GLN A 36 -1.02 4.31 -1.73
C GLN A 36 -2.25 3.55 -1.24
N VAL A 37 -3.43 3.93 -1.72
CA VAL A 37 -4.69 3.30 -1.38
C VAL A 37 -4.70 1.86 -1.86
N GLU A 38 -4.35 1.61 -3.11
CA GLU A 38 -4.32 0.25 -3.70
C GLU A 38 -3.40 -0.69 -2.91
N ILE A 39 -2.18 -0.24 -2.58
CA ILE A 39 -1.24 -1.02 -1.75
C ILE A 39 -1.86 -1.34 -0.38
N GLY A 40 -2.52 -0.36 0.25
CA GLY A 40 -3.20 -0.53 1.53
C GLY A 40 -4.38 -1.51 1.46
N GLU A 41 -5.19 -1.45 0.40
CA GLU A 41 -6.32 -2.36 0.20
C GLU A 41 -5.87 -3.80 -0.03
N ILE A 42 -4.83 -4.00 -0.84
CA ILE A 42 -4.25 -5.33 -1.06
C ILE A 42 -3.67 -5.88 0.25
N SER A 43 -3.02 -5.04 1.06
CA SER A 43 -2.51 -5.43 2.38
C SER A 43 -3.63 -5.91 3.31
N GLU A 44 -4.69 -5.11 3.44
CA GLU A 44 -5.81 -5.43 4.32
C GLU A 44 -6.55 -6.67 3.82
N ALA A 45 -6.72 -6.84 2.52
CA ALA A 45 -7.38 -8.00 1.95
C ALA A 45 -6.54 -9.29 2.05
N GLY A 46 -5.21 -9.20 1.99
CA GLY A 46 -4.31 -10.35 2.07
C GLY A 46 -3.96 -10.78 3.48
N TYR A 47 -3.81 -9.84 4.41
CA TYR A 47 -3.31 -10.10 5.76
C TYR A 47 -4.20 -9.56 6.89
N CYS A 48 -5.34 -8.92 6.59
CA CYS A 48 -6.22 -8.28 7.60
C CYS A 48 -5.44 -7.36 8.57
N ALA A 49 -4.36 -6.81 8.05
CA ALA A 49 -3.47 -5.85 8.65
C ALA A 49 -3.36 -4.71 7.64
N GLY A 50 -3.33 -3.45 8.10
CA GLY A 50 -3.14 -2.27 7.25
C GLY A 50 -1.78 -2.30 6.52
N TRP A 51 -1.06 -1.18 6.38
CA TRP A 51 0.28 -1.25 5.80
C TRP A 51 1.20 -2.11 6.68
N THR A 52 1.44 -3.35 6.26
CA THR A 52 2.37 -4.24 6.95
C THR A 52 3.74 -3.99 6.36
N ARG A 53 4.77 -3.90 7.22
CA ARG A 53 6.15 -3.77 6.79
C ARG A 53 6.46 -4.84 5.73
N ASP A 54 7.28 -4.47 4.75
CA ASP A 54 7.75 -5.33 3.66
C ASP A 54 6.75 -5.59 2.53
N ILE A 55 5.47 -5.22 2.66
CA ILE A 55 4.47 -5.46 1.61
C ILE A 55 4.85 -4.80 0.28
N GLU A 56 5.44 -3.60 0.34
CA GLU A 56 5.85 -2.88 -0.84
C GLU A 56 6.86 -3.65 -1.69
N PHE A 57 7.71 -4.47 -1.07
CA PHE A 57 8.71 -5.30 -1.75
C PHE A 57 8.05 -6.52 -2.39
N TYR A 58 7.09 -7.14 -1.70
CA TYR A 58 6.33 -8.26 -2.26
C TYR A 58 5.49 -7.82 -3.46
N LEU A 59 4.75 -6.71 -3.33
CA LEU A 59 3.94 -6.18 -4.43
C LEU A 59 4.80 -5.77 -5.62
N TRP A 60 5.95 -5.12 -5.38
CA TRP A 60 6.87 -4.81 -6.45
C TRP A 60 7.41 -6.06 -7.16
N LYS A 61 7.77 -7.10 -6.40
CA LYS A 61 8.19 -8.38 -6.99
C LYS A 61 7.10 -8.98 -7.88
N ILE A 62 5.85 -8.94 -7.44
CA ILE A 62 4.70 -9.42 -8.21
C ILE A 62 4.48 -8.56 -9.46
N VAL A 63 4.68 -7.24 -9.35
CA VAL A 63 4.64 -6.32 -10.50
C VAL A 63 5.73 -6.63 -11.53
N LEU A 64 6.93 -6.98 -11.08
CA LEU A 64 8.03 -7.39 -11.96
C LEU A 64 7.79 -8.76 -12.63
N ASP A 65 7.20 -9.71 -11.90
CA ASP A 65 6.87 -11.04 -12.43
C ASP A 65 5.74 -10.96 -13.46
N GLY A 66 4.72 -10.15 -13.19
CA GLY A 66 3.57 -9.93 -14.08
C GLY A 66 2.54 -11.06 -14.07
N SER A 67 2.74 -12.10 -13.25
CA SER A 67 1.81 -13.23 -13.12
C SER A 67 0.92 -13.08 -11.90
N GLU A 68 -0.33 -13.54 -12.05
CA GLU A 68 -1.26 -13.66 -10.92
C GLU A 68 -0.64 -14.53 -9.82
N THR A 69 -0.56 -13.98 -8.61
CA THR A 69 0.19 -14.59 -7.50
C THR A 69 -0.65 -14.57 -6.22
N GLU A 70 -0.55 -15.66 -5.45
CA GLU A 70 -1.16 -15.75 -4.13
C GLU A 70 -0.45 -14.82 -3.14
N PHE A 71 -1.23 -13.96 -2.48
CA PHE A 71 -0.78 -12.95 -1.54
C PHE A 71 -1.57 -13.06 -0.24
N GLY A 72 -1.04 -13.86 0.70
CA GLY A 72 -1.74 -14.17 1.94
C GLY A 72 -3.02 -14.96 1.66
N ILE A 73 -4.18 -14.41 2.02
CA ILE A 73 -5.50 -15.00 1.74
C ILE A 73 -6.15 -14.50 0.44
N LYS A 74 -5.53 -13.55 -0.25
CA LYS A 74 -6.02 -12.96 -1.50
C LYS A 74 -5.11 -13.36 -2.65
N THR A 75 -5.67 -13.51 -3.84
CA THR A 75 -4.89 -13.61 -5.07
C THR A 75 -4.84 -12.25 -5.74
N ILE A 76 -3.64 -11.77 -6.09
CA ILE A 76 -3.47 -10.51 -6.83
C ILE A 76 -3.56 -10.82 -8.31
N THR A 77 -4.62 -10.34 -8.95
CA THR A 77 -4.90 -10.58 -10.36
C THR A 77 -3.95 -9.81 -11.27
N THR A 78 -3.79 -10.27 -12.51
CA THR A 78 -2.99 -9.55 -13.54
C THR A 78 -3.50 -8.13 -13.80
N GLN A 79 -4.81 -7.87 -13.61
CA GLN A 79 -5.38 -6.54 -13.73
C GLN A 79 -4.94 -5.62 -12.59
N GLU A 80 -4.92 -6.11 -11.35
CA GLU A 80 -4.39 -5.35 -10.20
C GLU A 80 -2.90 -5.07 -10.37
N ILE A 81 -2.14 -6.06 -10.87
CA ILE A 81 -0.72 -5.91 -11.17
C ILE A 81 -0.50 -4.80 -12.22
N ALA A 82 -1.25 -4.84 -13.32
CA ALA A 82 -1.18 -3.83 -14.36
C ALA A 82 -1.58 -2.44 -13.84
N ASN A 83 -2.55 -2.37 -12.93
CA ASN A 83 -2.97 -1.12 -12.30
C ASN A 83 -1.85 -0.54 -11.41
N LEU A 84 -1.29 -1.34 -10.51
CA LEU A 84 -0.17 -0.96 -9.65
C LEU A 84 1.01 -0.44 -10.47
N ARG A 85 1.37 -1.18 -11.52
CA ARG A 85 2.45 -0.79 -12.43
C ARG A 85 2.14 0.55 -13.11
N THR A 86 0.95 0.69 -13.66
CA THR A 86 0.53 1.91 -14.35
C THR A 86 0.56 3.12 -13.41
N LEU A 87 0.08 2.96 -12.17
CA LEU A 87 0.10 4.01 -11.16
C LEU A 87 1.52 4.37 -10.72
N ALA A 88 2.41 3.39 -10.60
CA ALA A 88 3.83 3.61 -10.33
C ALA A 88 4.51 4.41 -11.45
N GLU A 89 4.26 4.04 -12.71
CA GLU A 89 4.79 4.74 -13.88
C GLU A 89 4.21 6.16 -14.00
N GLN A 90 2.91 6.34 -13.75
CA GLN A 90 2.26 7.66 -13.80
C GLN A 90 2.69 8.58 -12.65
N SER A 91 2.93 8.02 -11.47
CA SER A 91 3.40 8.77 -10.30
C SER A 91 4.91 9.03 -10.33
N GLY A 92 5.66 8.28 -11.16
CA GLY A 92 7.11 8.35 -11.23
C GLY A 92 7.80 7.80 -9.98
N GLY A 93 7.10 6.99 -9.18
CA GLY A 93 7.59 6.51 -7.91
C GLY A 93 6.82 5.36 -7.30
N TRP A 94 7.27 4.94 -6.13
CA TRP A 94 6.69 3.86 -5.35
C TRP A 94 6.63 4.25 -3.88
N TRP A 95 5.65 3.72 -3.18
CA TRP A 95 5.54 3.94 -1.75
C TRP A 95 6.37 2.92 -0.99
N HIS A 96 7.21 3.43 -0.10
CA HIS A 96 8.08 2.64 0.74
C HIS A 96 7.83 2.97 2.22
N TRP A 97 7.85 1.95 3.08
CA TRP A 97 7.84 2.15 4.51
C TRP A 97 9.24 2.54 5.02
N SER A 98 9.44 3.83 5.31
CA SER A 98 10.71 4.30 5.88
C SER A 98 10.81 3.92 7.35
N ASP A 99 11.75 3.06 7.71
CA ASP A 99 12.05 2.74 9.12
C ASP A 99 12.52 3.97 9.90
N LYS A 100 13.26 4.87 9.25
CA LYS A 100 13.79 6.10 9.85
C LYS A 100 12.68 7.07 10.26
N GLU A 101 11.65 7.22 9.43
CA GLU A 101 10.51 8.11 9.72
C GLU A 101 9.31 7.37 10.32
N ASN A 102 9.38 6.04 10.41
CA ASN A 102 8.33 5.12 10.85
C ASN A 102 6.96 5.42 10.21
N LYS A 103 6.98 5.73 8.91
CA LYS A 103 5.81 6.08 8.09
C LYS A 103 6.04 5.69 6.63
N SER A 104 4.95 5.58 5.86
CA SER A 104 5.02 5.45 4.42
C SER A 104 5.49 6.77 3.77
N VAL A 105 6.50 6.67 2.93
CA VAL A 105 7.07 7.78 2.15
C VAL A 105 6.99 7.43 0.67
N PHE A 106 6.68 8.42 -0.15
CA PHE A 106 6.72 8.27 -1.59
C PHE A 106 8.13 8.61 -2.07
N ILE A 107 8.78 7.67 -2.73
CA ILE A 107 10.12 7.83 -3.30
C ILE A 107 10.08 7.60 -4.80
N THR A 108 11.07 8.11 -5.51
CA THR A 108 11.15 7.93 -6.97
C THR A 108 11.43 6.46 -7.33
N LEU A 109 11.11 6.08 -8.57
CA LEU A 109 11.40 4.71 -9.04
C LEU A 109 12.90 4.39 -9.01
N ASP A 110 13.76 5.39 -9.21
CA ASP A 110 15.22 5.27 -9.12
C ASP A 110 15.66 4.92 -7.68
N GLU A 111 15.23 5.72 -6.69
CA GLU A 111 15.48 5.43 -5.27
C GLU A 111 14.90 4.08 -4.84
N TRP A 112 13.69 3.75 -5.31
CA TRP A 112 13.06 2.46 -5.03
C TRP A 112 13.87 1.31 -5.61
N GLN A 113 14.42 1.44 -6.82
CA GLN A 113 15.29 0.42 -7.41
C GLN A 113 16.55 0.19 -6.57
N GLU A 114 17.18 1.23 -6.04
CA GLU A 114 18.34 1.10 -5.15
C GLU A 114 17.98 0.37 -3.85
N ILE A 115 16.83 0.72 -3.25
CA ILE A 115 16.34 0.06 -2.03
C ILE A 115 15.98 -1.40 -2.30
N TYR A 116 15.29 -1.67 -3.41
CA TYR A 116 14.88 -3.01 -3.80
C TYR A 116 16.07 -3.91 -4.11
N GLN A 117 17.13 -3.39 -4.75
CA GLN A 117 18.36 -4.14 -5.00
C GLN A 117 19.09 -4.53 -3.71
N GLN A 118 18.99 -3.72 -2.66
CA GLN A 118 19.56 -4.08 -1.34
C GLN A 118 18.75 -5.15 -0.61
N PHE A 119 17.49 -5.35 -1.00
CA PHE A 119 16.60 -6.37 -0.43
C PHE A 119 16.69 -7.72 -1.15
N SER A 120 17.10 -7.74 -2.43
CA SER A 120 17.12 -8.93 -3.31
C SER A 120 18.41 -9.75 -3.26
#